data_AF-A0A1F9ZGD3-F1
#
_entry.id   AF-A0A1F9ZGD3-F1
#
_cell.length_a   1.000
_cell.length_b   1.000
_cell.length_c   1.000
_cell.angle_alpha   90.00
_cell.angle_beta   90.00
_cell.angle_gamma   90.00
#
_symmetry.space_group_name_H-M   'P 1'
#
loop_
_entity.id
_entity.type
_entity.pdbx_description
1 polymer ?
#
loop_
_entity_poly.entity_id
_entity_poly.type
_entity_poly.pdbx_seq_one_letter_code
_entity_poly.pdbx_strand_id
1 'polypeptide(L)'
;MVQPAEQANIIGLKSRDFVKWVDRNIDVPLKKGPIARLLDALVGDFFNWAKRNSTWPLHFGIMCCAIEMAATSSPRYDVERFGVIYRSSPRQCDVLLLNGPISLKLRPAVRRLYEQMAEPKWVIAMGECTICGGPYYDSYSVVKGSYTFVPTDIFIPGCPVRPEALIDGFLKLSEKIKAEKSGWIRTKKGRLVSAREGELMDMETQGEYTFEVPQVRQ
;
A
#
# COMPACT_ATOMS: atom_id res chain seq x y z
N MET A 1 -12.12 32.30 -23.65
CA MET A 1 -12.68 33.53 -23.05
C MET A 1 -12.42 33.49 -21.56
N VAL A 2 -11.39 34.20 -21.10
CA VAL A 2 -11.02 34.34 -19.68
C VAL A 2 -11.85 35.50 -19.13
N GLN A 3 -12.74 35.24 -18.17
CA GLN A 3 -13.51 36.31 -17.53
C GLN A 3 -12.60 37.12 -16.59
N PRO A 4 -12.80 38.46 -16.44
CA PRO A 4 -11.98 39.29 -15.58
C PRO A 4 -12.16 38.90 -14.11
N ALA A 5 -11.05 38.91 -13.36
CA ALA A 5 -10.98 38.52 -11.96
C ALA A 5 -11.82 39.47 -11.07
N GLU A 6 -12.90 38.96 -10.49
CA GLU A 6 -13.54 39.57 -9.33
C GLU A 6 -12.57 39.45 -8.15
N GLN A 7 -11.95 40.58 -7.77
CA GLN A 7 -11.02 40.67 -6.64
C GLN A 7 -11.80 40.54 -5.33
N ALA A 8 -12.12 39.30 -4.97
CA ALA A 8 -12.64 38.98 -3.65
C ALA A 8 -11.58 39.31 -2.58
N ASN A 9 -11.95 40.12 -1.59
CA ASN A 9 -11.13 40.47 -0.44
C ASN A 9 -10.59 39.21 0.27
N ILE A 10 -9.34 38.87 -0.02
CA ILE A 10 -8.65 37.65 0.48
C ILE A 10 -8.62 37.60 2.02
N ILE A 11 -8.62 38.76 2.67
CA ILE A 11 -8.47 38.93 4.12
C ILE A 11 -9.74 38.48 4.89
N GLY A 12 -10.90 38.35 4.22
CA GLY A 12 -12.18 37.97 4.86
C GLY A 12 -12.69 36.56 4.53
N LEU A 13 -11.94 35.75 3.77
CA LEU A 13 -12.39 34.42 3.35
C LEU A 13 -12.34 33.42 4.51
N LYS A 14 -13.47 32.74 4.77
CA LYS A 14 -13.46 31.53 5.59
C LYS A 14 -12.55 30.48 4.92
N SER A 15 -11.85 29.68 5.72
CA SER A 15 -10.85 28.73 5.21
C SER A 15 -11.39 27.76 4.16
N ARG A 16 -12.67 27.36 4.28
CA ARG A 16 -13.33 26.48 3.28
C ARG A 16 -13.55 27.18 1.93
N ASP A 17 -13.80 28.48 1.94
CA ASP A 17 -14.03 29.28 0.74
C ASP A 17 -12.70 29.68 0.09
N PHE A 18 -11.66 29.91 0.90
CA PHE A 18 -10.29 30.07 0.42
C PHE A 18 -9.77 28.80 -0.28
N VAL A 19 -9.95 27.61 0.33
CA VAL A 19 -9.55 26.35 -0.31
C VAL A 19 -10.31 26.13 -1.62
N LYS A 20 -11.62 26.43 -1.68
CA LYS A 20 -12.40 26.37 -2.93
C LYS A 20 -11.98 27.40 -3.99
N TRP A 21 -11.36 28.50 -3.59
CA TRP A 21 -10.84 29.55 -4.47
C TRP A 21 -9.47 29.16 -5.04
N VAL A 22 -8.56 28.68 -4.18
CA VAL A 22 -7.25 28.13 -4.59
C VAL A 22 -7.45 26.98 -5.57
N ASP A 23 -8.36 26.07 -5.25
CA ASP A 23 -8.67 24.90 -6.07
C ASP A 23 -9.23 25.29 -7.46
N ARG A 24 -10.04 26.35 -7.55
CA ARG A 24 -10.60 26.85 -8.82
C ARG A 24 -9.63 27.68 -9.66
N ASN A 25 -8.82 28.52 -9.03
CA ASN A 25 -8.01 29.53 -9.71
C ASN A 25 -6.54 29.16 -9.84
N ILE A 26 -6.06 28.19 -9.06
CA ILE A 26 -4.67 27.72 -9.06
C ILE A 26 -4.65 26.26 -9.49
N ASP A 27 -5.29 25.32 -8.78
CA ASP A 27 -5.11 23.87 -9.05
C ASP A 27 -5.72 23.40 -10.37
N VAL A 28 -6.93 23.84 -10.71
CA VAL A 28 -7.62 23.48 -11.97
C VAL A 28 -6.91 24.03 -13.22
N PRO A 29 -6.51 25.32 -13.28
CA PRO A 29 -5.76 25.84 -14.43
C PRO A 29 -4.31 25.35 -14.47
N LEU A 30 -3.68 25.08 -13.32
CA LEU A 30 -2.39 24.39 -13.27
C LEU A 30 -2.56 23.02 -13.94
N LYS A 31 -3.38 22.09 -13.42
CA LYS A 31 -3.58 20.73 -13.99
C LYS A 31 -4.03 20.69 -15.47
N LYS A 32 -4.66 21.73 -15.99
CA LYS A 32 -5.09 21.80 -17.40
C LYS A 32 -4.01 22.28 -18.37
N GLY A 33 -2.97 22.97 -17.89
CA GLY A 33 -1.87 23.45 -18.74
C GLY A 33 -0.97 22.30 -19.25
N PRO A 34 -0.45 22.38 -20.49
CA PRO A 34 0.51 21.39 -21.00
C PRO A 34 1.78 21.32 -20.16
N ILE A 35 2.19 22.45 -19.56
CA ILE A 35 3.36 22.56 -18.68
C ILE A 35 3.13 21.84 -17.34
N ALA A 36 1.93 21.95 -16.76
CA ALA A 36 1.67 21.26 -15.50
C ALA A 36 1.47 19.76 -15.68
N ARG A 37 0.92 19.31 -16.82
CA ARG A 37 0.90 17.87 -17.11
C ARG A 37 2.32 17.31 -17.25
N LEU A 38 3.23 18.08 -17.85
CA LEU A 38 4.64 17.72 -17.92
C LEU A 38 5.28 17.73 -16.52
N LEU A 39 4.97 18.73 -15.70
CA LEU A 39 5.50 18.86 -14.34
C LEU A 39 4.97 17.75 -13.41
N ASP A 40 3.67 17.44 -13.49
CA ASP A 40 3.02 16.34 -12.77
C ASP A 40 3.58 14.98 -13.21
N ALA A 41 3.85 14.79 -14.50
CA ALA A 41 4.49 13.57 -15.00
C ALA A 41 5.92 13.44 -14.47
N LEU A 42 6.73 14.50 -14.55
CA LEU A 42 8.12 14.48 -14.06
C LEU A 42 8.22 14.30 -12.54
N VAL A 43 7.42 15.03 -11.78
CA VAL A 43 7.36 14.92 -10.31
C VAL A 43 6.81 13.56 -9.91
N GLY A 44 5.80 13.09 -10.62
CA GLY A 44 5.18 11.81 -10.42
C GLY A 44 6.12 10.62 -10.61
N ASP A 45 6.83 10.60 -11.73
CA ASP A 45 7.85 9.60 -12.06
C ASP A 45 9.00 9.63 -11.05
N PHE A 46 9.39 10.80 -10.57
CA PHE A 46 10.40 10.95 -9.52
C PHE A 46 9.93 10.32 -8.19
N PHE A 47 8.70 10.60 -7.74
CA PHE A 47 8.17 9.99 -6.51
C PHE A 47 7.97 8.47 -6.65
N ASN A 48 7.53 7.98 -7.81
CA ASN A 48 7.44 6.55 -8.08
C ASN A 48 8.82 5.90 -8.08
N TRP A 49 9.83 6.55 -8.66
CA TRP A 49 11.22 6.13 -8.60
C TRP A 49 11.75 6.08 -7.16
N ALA A 50 11.40 7.06 -6.32
CA ALA A 50 11.78 7.09 -4.91
C ALA A 50 11.12 5.95 -4.11
N LYS A 51 9.79 5.79 -4.24
CA LYS A 51 9.02 4.72 -3.57
C LYS A 51 9.56 3.33 -3.91
N ARG A 52 9.81 3.07 -5.19
CA ARG A 52 10.21 1.72 -5.66
C ARG A 52 11.64 1.34 -5.28
N ASN A 53 12.51 2.31 -5.02
CA ASN A 53 13.92 2.11 -4.66
C ASN A 53 14.16 2.08 -3.14
N SER A 54 13.16 2.40 -2.33
CA SER A 54 13.27 2.42 -0.87
C SER A 54 12.02 1.78 -0.28
N THR A 55 11.92 0.46 -0.39
CA THR A 55 10.77 -0.27 0.16
C THR A 55 11.11 -0.81 1.53
N TRP A 56 10.35 -0.42 2.55
CA TRP A 56 10.64 -0.82 3.92
C TRP A 56 9.61 -1.85 4.41
N PRO A 57 9.91 -3.16 4.31
CA PRO A 57 9.05 -4.18 4.84
C PRO A 57 9.06 -4.23 6.36
N LEU A 58 7.88 -4.46 6.93
CA LEU A 58 7.73 -4.77 8.34
C LEU A 58 8.44 -6.09 8.66
N HIS A 59 9.34 -6.03 9.63
CA HIS A 59 9.99 -7.20 10.19
C HIS A 59 9.01 -7.99 11.05
N PHE A 60 8.17 -8.78 10.38
CA PHE A 60 7.18 -9.65 11.00
C PHE A 60 7.48 -11.07 10.55
N GLY A 61 7.84 -11.95 11.50
CA GLY A 61 8.16 -13.35 11.23
C GLY A 61 7.18 -14.28 11.93
N ILE A 62 6.40 -15.06 11.18
CA ILE A 62 5.39 -15.96 11.76
C ILE A 62 5.89 -17.40 11.86
N MET A 63 6.50 -17.95 10.80
CA MET A 63 6.89 -19.36 10.75
C MET A 63 8.05 -19.62 9.75
N CYS A 64 8.02 -20.74 9.01
CA CYS A 64 9.11 -21.20 8.15
C CYS A 64 9.50 -20.21 7.05
N CYS A 65 8.56 -19.46 6.47
CA CYS A 65 8.89 -18.42 5.48
C CYS A 65 9.61 -17.22 6.11
N ALA A 66 9.58 -17.04 7.44
CA ALA A 66 10.39 -16.04 8.11
C ALA A 66 11.89 -16.39 8.13
N ILE A 67 12.23 -17.69 8.13
CA ILE A 67 13.62 -18.13 8.02
C ILE A 67 14.14 -17.82 6.62
N GLU A 68 13.33 -18.03 5.57
CA GLU A 68 13.70 -17.66 4.21
C GLU A 68 13.75 -16.14 4.00
N MET A 69 12.92 -15.37 4.71
CA MET A 69 13.06 -13.91 4.78
C MET A 69 14.44 -13.52 5.36
N ALA A 70 14.88 -14.19 6.44
CA ALA A 70 16.21 -13.97 7.00
C ALA A 70 17.33 -14.42 6.05
N ALA A 71 17.15 -15.54 5.34
CA ALA A 71 18.08 -16.01 4.32
C ALA A 71 18.20 -15.03 3.15
N THR A 72 17.11 -14.39 2.75
CA THR A 72 17.08 -13.32 1.73
C THR A 72 17.89 -12.09 2.15
N SER A 73 17.99 -11.84 3.46
CA SER A 73 18.86 -10.79 4.02
C SER A 73 20.32 -11.23 4.18
N SER A 74 20.65 -12.51 3.93
CA SER A 74 22.03 -12.99 4.05
C SER A 74 22.93 -12.47 2.92
N PRO A 75 24.26 -12.41 3.09
CA PRO A 75 25.19 -11.87 2.09
C PRO A 75 25.14 -12.57 0.73
N ARG A 76 24.60 -13.79 0.65
CA ARG A 76 24.45 -14.51 -0.62
C ARG A 76 23.40 -13.87 -1.53
N TYR A 77 22.30 -13.39 -0.95
CA TYR A 77 21.14 -12.87 -1.68
C TYR A 77 21.02 -11.35 -1.57
N ASP A 78 21.41 -10.79 -0.42
CA ASP A 78 21.50 -9.35 -0.13
C ASP A 78 20.36 -8.52 -0.75
N VAL A 79 19.17 -8.62 -0.16
CA VAL A 79 18.01 -7.84 -0.60
C VAL A 79 18.18 -6.33 -0.37
N GLU A 80 19.11 -5.92 0.51
CA GLU A 80 19.36 -4.50 0.79
C GLU A 80 19.94 -3.76 -0.43
N ARG A 81 20.62 -4.48 -1.34
CA ARG A 81 21.07 -3.94 -2.64
C ARG A 81 19.91 -3.36 -3.47
N PHE A 82 18.71 -3.89 -3.33
CA PHE A 82 17.51 -3.41 -4.02
C PHE A 82 16.77 -2.31 -3.25
N GLY A 83 17.34 -1.84 -2.13
CA GLY A 83 16.74 -0.84 -1.26
C GLY A 83 15.62 -1.38 -0.38
N VAL A 84 15.63 -2.69 -0.12
CA VAL A 84 14.70 -3.34 0.80
C VAL A 84 15.32 -3.40 2.18
N ILE A 85 14.76 -2.67 3.15
CA ILE A 85 15.29 -2.61 4.52
C ILE A 85 14.21 -3.00 5.51
N TYR A 86 14.46 -4.02 6.31
CA TYR A 86 13.52 -4.46 7.34
C TYR A 86 13.47 -3.47 8.51
N ARG A 87 12.26 -3.04 8.88
CA ARG A 87 12.01 -2.17 10.03
C ARG A 87 11.06 -2.85 11.01
N SER A 88 11.31 -2.68 12.31
CA SER A 88 10.51 -3.33 13.35
C SER A 88 9.24 -2.57 13.71
N SER A 89 9.13 -1.28 13.34
CA SER A 89 7.98 -0.46 13.68
C SER A 89 7.04 -0.29 12.47
N PRO A 90 5.75 -0.64 12.58
CA PRO A 90 4.81 -0.55 11.45
C PRO A 90 4.60 0.88 10.96
N ARG A 91 4.80 1.89 11.83
CA ARG A 91 4.65 3.31 11.46
C ARG A 91 5.76 3.81 10.53
N GLN A 92 6.86 3.07 10.44
CA GLN A 92 7.99 3.36 9.55
C GLN A 92 8.03 2.36 8.39
N CYS A 93 7.03 1.52 8.20
CA CYS A 93 7.05 0.51 7.15
C CYS A 93 6.04 0.87 6.07
N ASP A 94 6.42 0.56 4.83
CA ASP A 94 5.55 0.74 3.67
C ASP A 94 5.04 -0.61 3.14
N VAL A 95 5.75 -1.71 3.41
CA VAL A 95 5.35 -3.06 2.95
C VAL A 95 5.00 -3.95 4.14
N LEU A 96 3.80 -4.52 4.14
CA LEU A 96 3.41 -5.58 5.06
C LEU A 96 3.72 -6.92 4.41
N LEU A 97 4.79 -7.56 4.85
CA LEU A 97 5.17 -8.90 4.39
C LEU A 97 4.54 -9.95 5.30
N LEU A 98 3.62 -10.75 4.77
CA LEU A 98 2.96 -11.84 5.47
C LEU A 98 3.64 -13.16 5.09
N ASN A 99 4.47 -13.70 5.98
CA ASN A 99 5.38 -14.81 5.71
C ASN A 99 5.07 -16.07 6.55
N GLY A 100 3.80 -16.50 6.56
CA GLY A 100 3.40 -17.71 7.27
C GLY A 100 1.89 -17.88 7.49
N PRO A 101 1.49 -18.98 8.14
CA PRO A 101 0.09 -19.26 8.41
C PRO A 101 -0.47 -18.23 9.39
N ILE A 102 -1.63 -17.68 9.05
CA ILE A 102 -2.30 -16.69 9.89
C ILE A 102 -3.36 -17.42 10.70
N SER A 103 -3.13 -17.54 12.01
CA SER A 103 -4.14 -18.12 12.88
C SER A 103 -5.32 -17.17 13.08
N LEU A 104 -6.50 -17.71 13.38
CA LEU A 104 -7.71 -16.93 13.70
C LEU A 104 -7.46 -15.94 14.84
N LYS A 105 -6.62 -16.33 15.81
CA LYS A 105 -6.20 -15.48 16.94
C LYS A 105 -5.24 -14.37 16.53
N LEU A 106 -4.36 -14.62 15.56
CA LEU A 106 -3.38 -13.65 15.07
C LEU A 106 -4.00 -12.63 14.10
N ARG A 107 -5.04 -13.02 13.35
CA ARG A 107 -5.77 -12.18 12.40
C ARG A 107 -6.04 -10.74 12.88
N PRO A 108 -6.66 -10.48 14.05
CA PRO A 108 -6.93 -9.11 14.50
C PRO A 108 -5.66 -8.30 14.78
N ALA A 109 -4.54 -8.95 15.18
CA ALA A 109 -3.28 -8.25 15.38
C ALA A 109 -2.66 -7.81 14.05
N VAL A 110 -2.69 -8.69 13.03
CA VAL A 110 -2.22 -8.35 11.68
C VAL A 110 -3.04 -7.21 11.08
N ARG A 111 -4.36 -7.23 11.27
CA ARG A 111 -5.22 -6.13 10.83
C ARG A 111 -4.84 -4.79 11.47
N ARG A 112 -4.59 -4.79 12.78
CA ARG A 112 -4.14 -3.57 13.49
C ARG A 112 -2.78 -3.08 13.00
N LEU A 113 -1.85 -3.99 12.70
CA LEU A 113 -0.56 -3.61 12.12
C LEU A 113 -0.75 -2.90 10.77
N TYR A 114 -1.58 -3.47 9.90
CA TYR A 114 -1.92 -2.85 8.61
C TYR A 114 -2.57 -1.47 8.77
N GLU A 115 -3.48 -1.30 9.74
CA GLU A 115 -4.13 -0.03 10.03
C GLU A 115 -3.18 1.02 10.61
N GLN A 116 -2.14 0.60 11.34
CA GLN A 116 -1.13 1.48 11.92
C GLN A 116 -0.06 1.95 10.92
N MET A 117 0.06 1.28 9.77
CA MET A 117 0.98 1.69 8.70
C MET A 117 0.45 2.95 7.99
N ALA A 118 1.38 3.86 7.72
CA ALA A 118 1.11 5.07 6.96
C ALA A 118 0.82 4.74 5.49
N GLU A 119 0.11 5.65 4.81
CA GLU A 119 -0.10 5.59 3.37
C GLU A 119 1.07 6.31 2.68
N PRO A 120 1.70 5.77 1.60
CA PRO A 120 1.36 4.59 0.79
C PRO A 120 1.85 3.25 1.38
N LYS A 121 1.00 2.22 1.36
CA LYS A 121 1.37 0.88 1.82
C LYS A 121 0.99 -0.24 0.86
N TRP A 122 1.81 -1.30 0.86
CA TRP A 122 1.65 -2.50 0.04
C TRP A 122 1.64 -3.75 0.90
N VAL A 123 1.02 -4.81 0.41
CA VAL A 123 0.95 -6.09 1.12
C VAL A 123 1.42 -7.22 0.20
N ILE A 124 2.42 -7.96 0.66
CA ILE A 124 2.93 -9.14 -0.03
C ILE A 124 2.52 -10.37 0.78
N ALA A 125 1.82 -11.30 0.14
CA ALA A 125 1.59 -12.62 0.68
C ALA A 125 2.71 -13.57 0.24
N MET A 126 3.54 -13.99 1.20
CA MET A 126 4.68 -14.87 1.01
C MET A 126 4.34 -16.27 1.50
N GLY A 127 4.18 -17.19 0.56
CA GLY A 127 4.01 -18.62 0.81
C GLY A 127 2.55 -19.06 0.84
N GLU A 128 2.35 -20.35 0.59
CA GLU A 128 1.02 -20.95 0.43
C GLU A 128 0.15 -20.82 1.68
N CYS A 129 0.77 -20.89 2.86
CA CYS A 129 0.09 -20.69 4.14
C CYS A 129 -0.65 -19.34 4.23
N THR A 130 -0.11 -18.30 3.60
CA THR A 130 -0.71 -16.96 3.59
C THR A 130 -1.68 -16.78 2.42
N ILE A 131 -1.38 -17.38 1.26
CA ILE A 131 -2.20 -17.25 0.05
C ILE A 131 -3.53 -17.99 0.21
N CYS A 132 -3.46 -19.28 0.56
CA CYS A 132 -4.61 -20.18 0.57
C CYS A 132 -4.70 -21.04 1.85
N GLY A 133 -3.92 -20.76 2.89
CA GLY A 133 -3.80 -21.62 4.08
C GLY A 133 -2.80 -22.77 3.92
N GLY A 134 -2.43 -23.12 2.68
CA GLY A 134 -1.39 -24.09 2.33
C GLY A 134 -1.63 -25.46 2.96
N PRO A 135 -0.61 -26.10 3.57
CA PRO A 135 -0.78 -27.41 4.22
C PRO A 135 -1.77 -27.39 5.40
N TYR A 136 -2.13 -26.21 5.90
CA TYR A 136 -3.08 -26.02 6.98
C TYR A 136 -4.48 -25.60 6.51
N TYR A 137 -4.80 -25.77 5.21
CA TYR A 137 -6.07 -25.34 4.64
C TYR A 137 -7.30 -25.91 5.36
N ASP A 138 -7.22 -27.16 5.81
CA ASP A 138 -8.30 -27.85 6.54
C ASP A 138 -8.16 -27.73 8.07
N SER A 139 -7.24 -26.90 8.55
CA SER A 139 -7.08 -26.67 9.99
C SER A 139 -8.17 -25.74 10.53
N TYR A 140 -8.74 -26.11 11.68
CA TYR A 140 -9.70 -25.27 12.41
C TYR A 140 -9.15 -23.91 12.84
N SER A 141 -7.82 -23.78 12.93
CA SER A 141 -7.14 -22.65 13.56
C SER A 141 -6.59 -21.62 12.59
N VAL A 142 -6.51 -21.95 11.29
CA VAL A 142 -5.83 -21.15 10.26
C VAL A 142 -6.83 -20.47 9.34
N VAL A 143 -6.55 -19.21 9.01
CA VAL A 143 -7.31 -18.46 8.01
C VAL A 143 -6.95 -18.97 6.63
N LYS A 144 -7.96 -19.24 5.80
CA LYS A 144 -7.80 -19.77 4.44
C LYS A 144 -7.11 -18.81 3.45
N GLY A 145 -6.80 -17.58 3.83
CA GLY A 145 -6.07 -16.64 2.99
C GLY A 145 -6.02 -15.22 3.56
N SER A 146 -4.91 -14.52 3.35
CA SER A 146 -4.70 -13.13 3.80
C SER A 146 -5.66 -12.14 3.16
N TYR A 147 -6.01 -12.39 1.89
CA TYR A 147 -6.90 -11.56 1.08
C TYR A 147 -8.31 -11.41 1.69
N THR A 148 -8.69 -12.29 2.63
CA THR A 148 -9.98 -12.22 3.31
C THR A 148 -10.11 -11.04 4.29
N PHE A 149 -9.00 -10.47 4.78
CA PHE A 149 -9.04 -9.40 5.80
C PHE A 149 -8.02 -8.27 5.57
N VAL A 150 -7.03 -8.45 4.71
CA VAL A 150 -6.09 -7.42 4.27
C VAL A 150 -5.97 -7.47 2.75
N PRO A 151 -6.09 -6.33 2.04
CA PRO A 151 -5.92 -6.30 0.58
C PRO A 151 -4.49 -6.70 0.24
N THR A 152 -4.33 -7.73 -0.61
CA THR A 152 -3.02 -8.27 -0.97
C THR A 152 -2.64 -7.82 -2.38
N ASP A 153 -1.43 -7.30 -2.57
CA ASP A 153 -0.96 -6.79 -3.85
C ASP A 153 -0.29 -7.84 -4.73
N ILE A 154 0.54 -8.68 -4.10
CA ILE A 154 1.39 -9.67 -4.76
C ILE A 154 1.34 -10.96 -3.96
N PHE A 155 1.22 -12.06 -4.69
CA PHE A 155 1.28 -13.41 -4.15
C PHE A 155 2.57 -14.07 -4.62
N ILE A 156 3.35 -14.60 -3.68
CA ILE A 156 4.60 -15.33 -3.96
C ILE A 156 4.40 -16.78 -3.51
N PRO A 157 4.22 -17.74 -4.45
CA PRO A 157 4.00 -19.14 -4.11
C PRO A 157 5.26 -19.81 -3.56
N GLY A 158 5.09 -20.77 -2.64
CA GLY A 158 6.17 -21.58 -2.06
C GLY A 158 5.88 -22.07 -0.64
N CYS A 159 6.57 -23.15 -0.22
CA CYS A 159 6.45 -23.74 1.12
C CYS A 159 7.77 -24.46 1.54
N PRO A 160 8.82 -23.72 1.97
CA PRO A 160 8.90 -22.27 2.08
C PRO A 160 9.29 -21.61 0.75
N VAL A 161 9.05 -20.31 0.64
CA VAL A 161 9.41 -19.52 -0.55
C VAL A 161 10.92 -19.39 -0.63
N ARG A 162 11.54 -19.77 -1.77
CA ARG A 162 12.99 -19.60 -1.95
C ARG A 162 13.38 -18.11 -1.94
N PRO A 163 14.59 -17.75 -1.46
CA PRO A 163 15.03 -16.35 -1.42
C PRO A 163 14.99 -15.65 -2.77
N GLU A 164 15.33 -16.36 -3.84
CA GLU A 164 15.28 -15.86 -5.23
C GLU A 164 13.85 -15.47 -5.64
N ALA A 165 12.85 -16.27 -5.26
CA ALA A 165 11.44 -15.99 -5.54
C ALA A 165 10.93 -14.81 -4.70
N LEU A 166 11.46 -14.63 -3.48
CA LEU A 166 11.14 -13.45 -2.68
C LEU A 166 11.69 -12.17 -3.32
N ILE A 167 12.93 -12.20 -3.82
CA ILE A 167 13.53 -11.08 -4.56
C ILE A 167 12.71 -10.76 -5.81
N ASP A 168 12.33 -11.77 -6.60
CA ASP A 168 11.46 -11.59 -7.77
C ASP A 168 10.11 -10.94 -7.40
N GLY A 169 9.54 -11.33 -6.26
CA GLY A 169 8.33 -10.68 -5.72
C GLY A 169 8.51 -9.20 -5.42
N PHE A 170 9.65 -8.79 -4.85
CA PHE A 170 9.98 -7.38 -4.64
C PHE A 170 10.24 -6.62 -5.95
N LEU A 171 10.85 -7.27 -6.95
CA LEU A 171 11.04 -6.66 -8.27
C LEU A 171 9.69 -6.42 -8.97
N LYS A 172 8.77 -7.38 -8.91
CA LYS A 172 7.39 -7.21 -9.38
C LYS A 172 6.64 -6.11 -8.62
N LEU A 173 6.90 -5.95 -7.32
CA LEU A 173 6.38 -4.81 -6.56
C LEU A 173 6.93 -3.49 -7.09
N SER A 174 8.24 -3.43 -7.34
CA SER A 174 8.90 -2.25 -7.91
C SER A 174 8.30 -1.86 -9.26
N GLU A 175 8.00 -2.84 -10.12
CA GLU A 175 7.31 -2.64 -11.40
C GLU A 175 5.87 -2.16 -11.22
N LYS A 176 5.13 -2.73 -10.27
CA LYS A 176 3.77 -2.28 -9.92
C LYS A 176 3.76 -0.82 -9.46
N ILE A 177 4.71 -0.43 -8.61
CA ILE A 177 4.87 0.95 -8.12
C ILE A 177 5.23 1.91 -9.26
N LYS A 178 6.06 1.45 -10.21
CA LYS A 178 6.43 2.24 -11.39
C LYS A 178 5.23 2.52 -12.30
N ALA A 179 4.32 1.55 -12.43
CA ALA A 179 3.12 1.66 -13.26
C ALA A 179 1.98 2.46 -12.59
N GLU A 180 2.04 2.64 -11.26
CA GLU A 180 1.02 3.34 -10.47
C GLU A 180 0.97 4.82 -10.85
N LYS A 181 -0.23 5.37 -11.08
CA LYS A 181 -0.38 6.81 -11.37
C LYS A 181 -0.07 7.61 -10.11
N SER A 182 1.04 8.32 -10.12
CA SER A 182 1.42 9.25 -9.07
C SER A 182 0.48 10.46 -9.05
N GLY A 183 -0.16 10.70 -7.91
CA GLY A 183 -1.02 11.86 -7.71
C GLY A 183 -1.85 11.76 -6.44
N TRP A 184 -2.49 12.87 -6.10
CA TRP A 184 -3.50 12.92 -5.05
C TRP A 184 -4.86 12.82 -5.70
N ILE A 185 -5.63 11.78 -5.35
CA ILE A 185 -7.01 11.65 -5.78
C ILE A 185 -7.87 12.30 -4.71
N ARG A 186 -8.88 13.07 -5.14
CA ARG A 186 -9.86 13.62 -4.23
C ARG A 186 -11.03 12.66 -4.17
N THR A 187 -11.24 12.05 -3.00
CA THR A 187 -12.41 11.19 -2.77
C THR A 187 -13.70 11.97 -3.00
N LYS A 188 -14.81 11.27 -3.27
CA LYS A 188 -16.16 11.87 -3.37
C LYS A 188 -16.58 12.66 -2.11
N LYS A 189 -15.95 12.37 -0.95
CA LYS A 189 -16.14 13.08 0.33
C LYS A 189 -15.24 14.32 0.49
N GLY A 190 -14.46 14.67 -0.53
CA GLY A 190 -13.62 15.87 -0.56
C GLY A 190 -12.28 15.77 0.16
N ARG A 191 -11.92 14.59 0.71
CA ARG A 191 -10.62 14.31 1.33
C ARG A 191 -9.59 14.01 0.23
N LEU A 192 -8.44 14.70 0.27
CA LEU A 192 -7.27 14.36 -0.54
C LEU A 192 -6.66 13.08 0.03
N VAL A 193 -6.63 12.05 -0.79
CA VAL A 193 -6.04 10.74 -0.48
C VAL A 193 -4.95 10.45 -1.51
N SER A 194 -4.02 9.57 -1.18
CA SER A 194 -3.08 9.07 -2.19
C SER A 194 -3.88 8.45 -3.34
N ALA A 195 -3.38 8.47 -4.58
CA ALA A 195 -4.08 7.83 -5.71
C ALA A 195 -4.46 6.37 -5.41
N ARG A 196 -3.61 5.69 -4.65
CA ARG A 196 -3.81 4.32 -4.19
C ARG A 196 -4.91 4.16 -3.15
N GLU A 197 -4.95 5.02 -2.13
CA GLU A 197 -6.03 5.05 -1.13
C GLU A 197 -7.37 5.41 -1.81
N GLY A 198 -7.34 6.24 -2.85
CA GLY A 198 -8.48 6.49 -3.73
C GLY A 198 -8.95 5.24 -4.47
N GLU A 199 -8.04 4.50 -5.11
CA GLU A 199 -8.34 3.24 -5.81
C GLU A 199 -8.85 2.15 -4.84
N LEU A 200 -8.25 2.04 -3.65
CA LEU A 200 -8.67 1.12 -2.61
C LEU A 200 -10.09 1.45 -2.12
N MET A 201 -10.40 2.72 -1.91
CA MET A 201 -11.75 3.17 -1.51
C MET A 201 -12.77 3.08 -2.65
N ASP A 202 -12.38 3.29 -3.92
CA ASP A 202 -13.27 3.10 -5.07
C ASP A 202 -13.61 1.61 -5.25
N MET A 203 -12.67 0.69 -4.99
CA MET A 203 -12.92 -0.76 -4.88
C MET A 203 -13.83 -1.11 -3.68
N GLU A 204 -13.65 -0.46 -2.52
CA GLU A 204 -14.56 -0.60 -1.36
C GLU A 204 -16.01 -0.16 -1.69
N THR A 205 -16.19 0.80 -2.60
CA THR A 205 -17.51 1.33 -2.97
C THR A 205 -18.25 0.44 -3.99
N GLN A 206 -17.54 -0.46 -4.68
CA GLN A 206 -18.10 -1.36 -5.71
C GLN A 206 -18.45 -2.77 -5.20
N GLY A 207 -18.17 -3.11 -3.94
CA GLY A 207 -18.82 -4.23 -3.24
C GLY A 207 -18.06 -5.55 -3.13
N GLU A 208 -16.74 -5.57 -2.85
CA GLU A 208 -16.00 -6.83 -2.61
C GLU A 208 -15.08 -6.86 -1.37
N TYR A 209 -15.42 -6.15 -0.29
CA TYR A 209 -14.87 -6.47 1.04
C TYR A 209 -15.95 -6.39 2.12
N THR A 210 -16.50 -7.53 2.56
CA THR A 210 -17.26 -7.61 3.81
C THR A 210 -16.29 -7.81 4.97
N PHE A 211 -16.00 -6.73 5.70
CA PHE A 211 -15.33 -6.83 7.01
C PHE A 211 -16.32 -7.30 8.08
N GLU A 212 -16.89 -8.49 7.91
CA GLU A 212 -17.52 -9.18 9.03
C GLU A 212 -16.45 -9.98 9.76
N VAL A 213 -16.00 -9.45 10.90
CA VAL A 213 -15.26 -10.23 11.89
C VAL A 213 -16.30 -11.11 12.59
N PRO A 214 -16.37 -12.44 12.38
CA PRO A 214 -17.13 -13.27 13.29
C PRO A 214 -16.50 -13.07 14.67
N GLN A 215 -17.28 -12.51 15.58
CA GLN A 215 -16.96 -12.45 17.00
C GLN A 215 -16.75 -13.90 17.44
N VAL A 216 -15.48 -14.29 17.62
CA VAL A 216 -15.16 -15.58 18.22
C VAL A 216 -15.68 -15.50 19.64
N ARG A 217 -16.83 -16.13 19.88
CA ARG A 217 -17.38 -16.32 21.23
C ARG A 217 -16.35 -17.15 21.99
N GLN A 218 -15.86 -16.57 23.09
CA GLN A 218 -14.89 -17.21 24.00
C GLN A 218 -15.37 -18.58 24.46
#